data_AF-A0A8H5IXA6-F1
#
_entry.id   AF-A0A8H5IXA6-F1
#
_cell.length_a   1.000
_cell.length_b   1.000
_cell.length_c   1.000
_cell.angle_alpha   90.00
_cell.angle_beta   90.00
_cell.angle_gamma   90.00
#
_symmetry.space_group_name_H-M   'P 1'
#
loop_
_entity.id
_entity.type
_entity.pdbx_description
1 polymer ?
#
loop_
_entity_poly.entity_id
_entity_poly.type
_entity_poly.pdbx_seq_one_letter_code
_entity_poly.pdbx_strand_id
1 'polypeptide(L)'
;MTLPVYLVEYLGLPRNHHALFIRLDENTEEGELYHVAGDVQNGMHFEHKSAKKPQDSGSYVGHHYLGYISSSDRQFFKQICQSNPPPAKQFNKGKKINPRQPLRRCQEWTAETIAMLKSHGVLVSEGSVSNAAQPGSSRSVGRTYGQSSTQSSQARSSSSSQPVDGQTSSDGYWTFSSKYGDYYHVGKDGRTLWASQQRAR
;
A
#
# COMPACT_ATOMS: atom_id res chain seq x y z
N MET A 1 19.01 -8.29 12.97
CA MET A 1 17.92 -8.60 13.90
C MET A 1 16.65 -8.73 13.09
N THR A 2 15.80 -9.70 13.41
CA THR A 2 14.49 -9.86 12.77
C THR A 2 13.40 -9.30 13.67
N LEU A 3 12.38 -8.69 13.07
CA LEU A 3 11.27 -8.07 13.78
C LEU A 3 9.96 -8.75 13.40
N PRO A 4 9.20 -9.32 14.35
CA PRO A 4 7.98 -10.03 14.02
C PRO A 4 6.87 -9.04 13.63
N VAL A 5 6.08 -9.44 12.64
CA VAL A 5 4.99 -8.66 12.07
C VAL A 5 3.68 -9.39 12.30
N TYR A 6 2.67 -8.64 12.71
CA TYR A 6 1.34 -9.13 13.04
C TYR A 6 0.27 -8.38 12.25
N LEU A 7 -0.76 -9.11 11.84
CA LEU A 7 -2.05 -8.53 11.50
C LEU A 7 -2.81 -8.34 12.82
N VAL A 8 -3.21 -7.11 13.13
CA VAL A 8 -3.94 -6.80 14.36
C VAL A 8 -5.36 -6.39 14.01
N GLU A 9 -6.31 -6.88 14.82
CA GLU A 9 -7.72 -6.56 14.74
C GLU A 9 -8.16 -5.70 15.93
N TYR A 10 -8.80 -4.59 15.61
CA TYR A 10 -9.49 -3.74 16.56
C TYR A 10 -10.99 -3.72 16.27
N LEU A 11 -11.81 -3.51 17.29
CA LEU A 11 -13.25 -3.39 17.17
C LEU A 11 -13.59 -2.27 16.19
N GLY A 12 -14.43 -2.59 15.22
CA GLY A 12 -14.87 -1.67 14.18
C GLY A 12 -16.24 -2.05 13.64
N LEU A 13 -16.93 -1.07 13.04
CA LEU A 13 -18.24 -1.29 12.44
C LEU A 13 -18.24 -0.93 10.95
N PRO A 14 -18.97 -1.68 10.11
CA PRO A 14 -19.65 -2.96 10.37
C PRO A 14 -18.69 -4.17 10.47
N ARG A 15 -17.39 -3.97 10.25
CA ARG A 15 -16.35 -5.00 10.36
C ARG A 15 -15.19 -4.44 11.18
N ASN A 16 -14.43 -5.33 11.83
CA ASN A 16 -13.22 -4.98 12.56
C ASN A 16 -12.23 -4.19 11.70
N HIS A 17 -11.48 -3.32 12.37
CA HIS A 17 -10.40 -2.55 11.79
C HIS A 17 -9.11 -3.37 11.78
N HIS A 18 -8.48 -3.50 10.61
CA HIS A 18 -7.20 -4.22 10.45
C HIS A 18 -6.03 -3.25 10.37
N ALA A 19 -4.93 -3.62 11.01
CA ALA A 19 -3.66 -2.91 10.99
C ALA A 19 -2.48 -3.88 10.89
N LEU A 20 -1.34 -3.41 10.38
CA LEU A 20 -0.07 -4.12 10.49
C LEU A 20 0.70 -3.58 11.68
N PHE A 21 1.23 -4.47 12.50
CA PHE A 21 2.04 -4.13 13.66
C PHE A 21 3.41 -4.80 13.57
N ILE A 22 4.47 -4.00 13.64
CA ILE A 22 5.85 -4.50 13.76
C ILE A 22 6.24 -4.37 15.23
N ARG A 23 6.50 -5.49 15.91
CA ARG A 23 7.03 -5.44 17.28
C ARG A 23 8.52 -5.12 17.22
N LEU A 24 8.93 -4.08 17.95
CA LEU A 24 10.31 -3.58 17.96
C LEU A 24 11.07 -3.98 19.22
N ASP A 25 10.37 -4.12 20.34
CA ASP A 25 10.96 -4.41 21.64
C ASP A 25 10.37 -5.72 22.20
N GLU A 26 11.22 -6.64 22.62
CA GLU A 26 10.79 -7.96 23.12
C GLU A 26 10.26 -7.91 24.56
N ASN A 27 10.67 -6.92 25.36
CA ASN A 27 10.33 -6.84 26.78
C ASN A 27 9.02 -6.08 26.99
N THR A 28 8.88 -4.94 26.32
CA THR A 28 7.72 -4.04 26.41
C THR A 28 6.65 -4.39 25.38
N GLU A 29 7.00 -5.19 24.36
CA GLU A 29 6.16 -5.52 23.21
C GLU A 29 5.69 -4.29 22.43
N GLU A 30 6.38 -3.16 22.59
CA GLU A 30 6.13 -1.93 21.85
C GLU A 30 6.61 -2.04 20.40
N GLY A 31 6.02 -1.21 19.54
CA GLY A 31 6.24 -1.34 18.11
C GLY A 31 5.78 -0.17 17.27
N GLU A 32 5.58 -0.45 15.99
CA GLU A 32 5.06 0.48 15.00
C GLU A 32 3.76 -0.07 14.41
N LEU A 33 2.75 0.79 14.33
CA LEU A 33 1.45 0.48 13.76
C LEU A 33 1.29 1.19 12.41
N TYR A 34 0.83 0.43 11.41
CA TYR A 34 0.58 0.87 10.04
C TYR A 34 -0.86 0.52 9.68
N HIS A 35 -1.68 1.52 9.37
CA HIS A 35 -3.07 1.30 9.00
C HIS A 35 -3.60 2.42 8.12
N VAL A 36 -4.82 2.25 7.64
CA VAL A 36 -5.61 3.34 7.08
C VAL A 36 -6.72 3.71 8.07
N ALA A 37 -6.98 5.00 8.25
CA ALA A 37 -8.04 5.52 9.11
C ALA A 37 -9.05 6.29 8.27
N GLY A 38 -10.29 6.41 8.75
CA GLY A 38 -11.40 7.03 8.03
C GLY A 38 -12.48 6.02 7.63
N ASP A 39 -13.31 6.38 6.66
CA ASP A 39 -14.49 5.60 6.28
C ASP A 39 -14.77 5.64 4.77
N VAL A 40 -15.65 4.76 4.28
CA VAL A 40 -15.93 4.65 2.84
C VAL A 40 -16.76 5.82 2.27
N GLN A 41 -17.37 6.65 3.12
CA GLN A 41 -18.13 7.84 2.70
C GLN A 41 -17.24 9.07 2.52
N ASN A 42 -16.18 9.19 3.33
CA ASN A 42 -15.26 10.33 3.31
C ASN A 42 -13.93 9.99 2.64
N GLY A 43 -13.63 8.70 2.49
CA GLY A 43 -12.30 8.21 2.15
C GLY A 43 -11.50 7.90 3.41
N MET A 44 -10.40 7.19 3.19
CA MET A 44 -9.45 6.82 4.23
C MET A 44 -8.08 7.43 3.92
N HIS A 45 -7.25 7.58 4.94
CA HIS A 45 -5.87 8.06 4.83
C HIS A 45 -4.91 7.11 5.55
N PHE A 46 -3.68 7.03 5.08
CA PHE A 46 -2.64 6.21 5.70
C PHE A 46 -2.11 6.87 6.98
N GLU A 47 -1.99 6.09 8.04
CA GLU A 47 -1.37 6.48 9.31
C GLU A 47 -0.24 5.51 9.68
N HIS A 48 0.85 6.09 10.19
CA HIS A 48 1.98 5.37 10.77
C HIS A 48 2.36 6.02 12.09
N LYS A 49 2.43 5.23 13.16
CA LYS A 49 2.78 5.71 14.50
C LYS A 49 3.54 4.67 15.32
N SER A 50 4.37 5.12 16.23
CA SER A 50 4.81 4.30 17.37
C SER A 50 3.59 3.92 18.20
N ALA A 51 3.56 2.69 18.69
CA ALA A 51 2.43 2.15 19.43
C ALA A 51 2.90 1.27 20.59
N LYS A 52 2.12 1.27 21.67
CA LYS A 52 2.20 0.25 22.72
C LYS A 52 1.76 -1.11 22.16
N LYS A 53 1.94 -2.16 22.95
CA LYS A 53 1.46 -3.50 22.56
C LYS A 53 -0.05 -3.46 22.27
N PRO A 54 -0.52 -4.08 21.18
CA PRO A 54 -1.92 -3.98 20.75
C PRO A 54 -2.96 -4.30 21.82
N GLN A 55 -2.65 -5.26 22.70
CA GLN A 55 -3.49 -5.78 23.77
C GLN A 55 -3.84 -4.73 24.83
N ASP A 56 -3.07 -3.65 24.94
CA ASP A 56 -3.36 -2.55 25.87
C ASP A 56 -4.50 -1.65 25.37
N SER A 57 -4.93 -1.80 24.11
CA SER A 57 -6.07 -1.06 23.58
C SER A 57 -7.39 -1.66 24.06
N GLY A 58 -8.29 -0.83 24.60
CA GLY A 58 -9.65 -1.26 24.96
C GLY A 58 -10.52 -1.71 23.77
N SER A 59 -10.10 -1.43 22.54
CA SER A 59 -10.74 -1.93 21.31
C SER A 59 -10.05 -3.16 20.73
N TYR A 60 -9.03 -3.72 21.38
CA TYR A 60 -8.32 -4.89 20.88
C TYR A 60 -9.25 -6.12 20.78
N VAL A 61 -9.21 -6.80 19.63
CA VAL A 61 -9.98 -8.03 19.39
C VAL A 61 -9.04 -9.24 19.29
N GLY A 62 -7.94 -9.11 18.55
CA GLY A 62 -7.04 -10.22 18.29
C GLY A 62 -5.86 -9.82 17.42
N HIS A 63 -4.91 -10.72 17.25
CA HIS A 63 -3.86 -10.58 16.23
C HIS A 63 -3.42 -11.95 15.71
N HIS A 64 -2.84 -11.93 14.52
CA HIS A 64 -2.29 -13.10 13.84
C HIS A 64 -0.86 -12.82 13.39
N TYR A 65 0.06 -13.72 13.71
CA TYR A 65 1.46 -13.63 13.28
C TYR A 65 1.59 -13.84 11.77
N LEU A 66 2.24 -12.91 11.07
CA LEU A 66 2.39 -12.97 9.62
C LEU A 66 3.76 -13.48 9.15
N GLY A 67 4.77 -13.30 10.00
CA GLY A 67 6.18 -13.52 9.65
C GLY A 67 7.07 -12.47 10.29
N TYR A 68 8.25 -12.27 9.71
CA TYR A 68 9.23 -11.31 10.19
C TYR A 68 9.81 -10.49 9.05
N ILE A 69 10.42 -9.36 9.40
CA ILE A 69 11.23 -8.52 8.52
C ILE A 69 12.65 -8.41 9.06
N SER A 70 13.63 -8.06 8.22
CA SER A 70 14.91 -7.57 8.74
C SER A 70 14.70 -6.18 9.36
N SER A 71 15.41 -5.88 10.46
CA SER A 71 15.43 -4.54 11.04
C SER A 71 15.91 -3.46 10.06
N SER A 72 16.73 -3.83 9.06
CA SER A 72 17.14 -2.93 7.96
C SER A 72 16.00 -2.56 7.02
N ASP A 73 14.97 -3.38 6.93
CA ASP A 73 13.91 -3.23 5.93
C ASP A 73 12.72 -2.40 6.44
N ARG A 74 12.77 -1.90 7.68
CA ARG A 74 11.70 -1.07 8.27
C ARG A 74 11.31 0.11 7.40
N GLN A 75 12.29 0.82 6.85
CA GLN A 75 12.01 1.96 5.98
C GLN A 75 11.39 1.52 4.66
N PHE A 76 11.80 0.37 4.12
CA PHE A 76 11.24 -0.17 2.89
C PHE A 76 9.83 -0.73 3.09
N PHE A 77 9.57 -1.37 4.24
CA PHE A 77 8.23 -1.76 4.69
C PHE A 77 7.28 -0.55 4.69
N LYS A 78 7.70 0.56 5.33
CA LYS A 78 6.92 1.80 5.34
C LYS A 78 6.66 2.34 3.94
N GLN A 79 7.66 2.30 3.06
CA GLN A 79 7.50 2.72 1.66
C GLN A 79 6.49 1.85 0.90
N ILE A 80 6.47 0.54 1.14
CA ILE A 80 5.48 -0.39 0.55
C ILE A 80 4.06 -0.09 1.09
N CYS A 81 3.90 0.10 2.40
CA CYS A 81 2.60 0.53 2.95
C CYS A 81 2.14 1.86 2.32
N GLN A 82 3.06 2.80 2.16
CA GLN A 82 2.79 4.09 1.56
C GLN A 82 2.44 4.02 0.06
N SER A 83 2.97 3.02 -0.67
CA SER A 83 2.71 2.80 -2.10
C SER A 83 1.40 2.10 -2.40
N ASN A 84 0.80 1.44 -1.40
CA ASN A 84 -0.59 1.02 -1.49
C ASN A 84 -1.51 2.20 -1.15
N PRO A 85 -2.20 2.82 -2.14
CA PRO A 85 -3.04 3.98 -1.89
C PRO A 85 -4.18 3.63 -0.91
N PRO A 86 -4.48 4.48 0.08
CA PRO A 86 -5.63 4.30 0.96
C PRO A 86 -6.95 4.18 0.18
N PRO A 87 -7.97 3.50 0.72
CA PRO A 87 -9.28 3.48 0.10
C PRO A 87 -9.86 4.89 -0.07
N ALA A 88 -10.09 5.29 -1.32
CA ALA A 88 -10.74 6.57 -1.62
C ALA A 88 -12.21 6.57 -1.16
N LYS A 89 -12.82 7.76 -1.21
CA LYS A 89 -14.27 7.92 -1.06
C LYS A 89 -14.99 7.07 -2.10
N GLN A 90 -15.92 6.24 -1.64
CA GLN A 90 -16.63 5.26 -2.48
C GLN A 90 -18.13 5.49 -2.55
N PHE A 91 -18.68 6.36 -1.71
CA PHE A 91 -20.10 6.71 -1.71
C PHE A 91 -20.28 8.21 -1.86
N ASN A 92 -21.34 8.59 -2.58
CA ASN A 92 -21.91 9.92 -2.53
C ASN A 92 -23.32 9.80 -1.93
N LYS A 93 -23.45 10.22 -0.67
CA LYS A 93 -24.63 9.93 0.16
C LYS A 93 -24.88 8.42 0.23
N GLY A 94 -26.09 7.95 -0.02
CA GLY A 94 -26.43 6.52 -0.03
C GLY A 94 -26.02 5.75 -1.30
N LYS A 95 -25.46 6.41 -2.32
CA LYS A 95 -25.17 5.78 -3.62
C LYS A 95 -23.68 5.55 -3.81
N LYS A 96 -23.31 4.33 -4.20
CA LYS A 96 -21.92 4.00 -4.55
C LYS A 96 -21.49 4.80 -5.77
N ILE A 97 -20.33 5.45 -5.70
CA ILE A 97 -19.75 6.27 -6.78
C ILE A 97 -19.49 5.40 -8.01
N ASN A 98 -18.88 4.23 -7.80
CA ASN A 98 -18.69 3.22 -8.83
C ASN A 98 -19.39 1.91 -8.44
N PRO A 99 -20.60 1.63 -8.95
CA PRO A 99 -21.35 0.42 -8.62
C PRO A 99 -20.66 -0.88 -9.03
N ARG A 100 -19.72 -0.86 -9.99
CA ARG A 100 -19.06 -2.05 -10.53
C ARG A 100 -17.82 -2.46 -9.76
N GLN A 101 -17.17 -1.53 -9.07
CA GLN A 101 -16.02 -1.86 -8.22
C GLN A 101 -16.51 -2.50 -6.91
N PRO A 102 -15.75 -3.41 -6.28
CA PRO A 102 -16.04 -3.90 -4.93
C PRO A 102 -15.86 -2.80 -3.87
N LEU A 103 -16.31 -3.03 -2.63
CA LEU A 103 -15.98 -2.11 -1.54
C LEU A 103 -14.58 -2.40 -1.05
N ARG A 104 -13.77 -1.36 -0.88
CA ARG A 104 -12.41 -1.44 -0.34
C ARG A 104 -12.34 -0.69 0.98
N ARG A 105 -11.90 -1.34 2.05
CA ARG A 105 -11.74 -0.77 3.40
C ARG A 105 -10.33 -1.06 3.91
N CYS A 106 -10.11 -0.84 5.20
CA CYS A 106 -8.86 -1.19 5.88
C CYS A 106 -8.48 -2.66 5.69
N GLN A 107 -9.44 -3.59 5.75
CA GLN A 107 -9.16 -5.02 5.60
C GLN A 107 -8.59 -5.35 4.21
N GLU A 108 -9.20 -4.81 3.14
CA GLU A 108 -8.73 -5.00 1.77
C GLU A 108 -7.36 -4.33 1.57
N TRP A 109 -7.18 -3.09 2.04
CA TRP A 109 -5.87 -2.41 2.00
C TRP A 109 -4.78 -3.21 2.73
N THR A 110 -5.08 -3.76 3.92
CA THR A 110 -4.12 -4.56 4.67
C THR A 110 -3.78 -5.86 3.96
N ALA A 111 -4.77 -6.57 3.41
CA ALA A 111 -4.55 -7.81 2.65
C ALA A 111 -3.66 -7.58 1.42
N GLU A 112 -3.94 -6.54 0.65
CA GLU A 112 -3.12 -6.12 -0.50
C GLU A 112 -1.70 -5.74 -0.07
N THR A 113 -1.56 -4.99 1.02
CA THR A 113 -0.24 -4.59 1.55
C THR A 113 0.58 -5.80 2.00
N ILE A 114 -0.04 -6.79 2.64
CA ILE A 114 0.61 -8.05 3.00
C ILE A 114 1.11 -8.77 1.74
N ALA A 115 0.29 -8.83 0.68
CA ALA A 115 0.68 -9.45 -0.58
C ALA A 115 1.87 -8.72 -1.23
N MET A 116 1.85 -7.38 -1.23
CA MET A 116 2.96 -6.57 -1.72
C MET A 116 4.25 -6.83 -0.93
N LEU A 117 4.18 -6.78 0.41
CA LEU A 117 5.33 -7.04 1.29
C LEU A 117 5.95 -8.42 1.06
N LYS A 118 5.12 -9.45 0.86
CA LYS A 118 5.57 -10.80 0.51
C LYS A 118 6.22 -10.85 -0.87
N SER A 119 5.61 -10.21 -1.88
CA SER A 119 6.14 -10.20 -3.24
C SER A 119 7.49 -9.47 -3.37
N HIS A 120 7.74 -8.47 -2.51
CA HIS A 120 9.02 -7.77 -2.42
C HIS A 120 10.06 -8.50 -1.54
N GLY A 121 9.71 -9.65 -0.97
CA GLY A 121 10.60 -10.42 -0.08
C GLY A 121 10.88 -9.75 1.27
N VAL A 122 10.14 -8.69 1.62
CA VAL A 122 10.31 -7.96 2.87
C VAL A 122 9.72 -8.74 4.03
N LEU A 123 8.48 -9.21 3.85
CA LEU A 123 7.79 -10.05 4.84
C LEU A 123 8.01 -11.53 4.51
N VAL A 124 8.77 -12.21 5.38
CA VAL A 124 9.11 -13.62 5.23
C VAL A 124 8.38 -14.44 6.29
N SER A 125 7.69 -15.52 5.88
CA SER A 125 7.05 -16.45 6.81
C SER A 125 8.04 -17.49 7.32
N GLU A 126 7.93 -17.91 8.57
CA GLU A 126 8.73 -19.02 9.09
C GLU A 126 8.50 -20.28 8.24
N GLY A 127 9.60 -20.86 7.73
CA GLY A 127 9.57 -22.01 6.81
C GLY A 127 9.73 -21.67 5.32
N SER A 128 9.84 -20.39 4.94
CA SER A 128 10.06 -19.98 3.54
C SER A 128 11.52 -20.12 3.06
N VAL A 129 12.36 -20.88 3.78
CA VAL A 129 13.72 -21.21 3.32
C VAL A 129 13.64 -22.36 2.32
N SER A 130 13.16 -22.07 1.12
CA SER A 130 13.43 -22.92 -0.05
C SER A 130 14.74 -22.47 -0.66
N ASN A 131 15.71 -23.38 -0.69
CA ASN A 131 17.01 -23.22 -1.34
C ASN A 131 16.87 -22.56 -2.73
N ALA A 132 17.31 -21.30 -2.82
CA ALA A 132 17.70 -20.67 -4.07
C ALA A 132 19.15 -20.18 -3.94
N ALA A 133 20.06 -21.14 -3.79
CA ALA A 133 21.46 -20.93 -4.08
C ALA A 133 21.67 -21.13 -5.60
N GLN A 134 21.79 -20.05 -6.35
CA GLN A 134 22.64 -20.03 -7.54
C GLN A 134 23.51 -18.77 -7.50
N PRO A 135 24.85 -18.93 -7.55
CA PRO A 135 25.81 -17.83 -7.55
C PRO A 135 26.08 -17.32 -8.97
N GLY A 136 26.35 -16.02 -9.06
CA GLY A 136 27.19 -15.45 -10.12
C GLY A 136 26.47 -14.81 -11.29
N SER A 137 26.38 -13.47 -11.29
CA SER A 137 27.02 -12.71 -12.37
C SER A 137 27.31 -11.28 -11.91
N SER A 138 28.59 -10.98 -11.87
CA SER A 138 29.17 -9.70 -11.48
C SER A 138 29.29 -8.79 -12.69
N ARG A 139 29.10 -7.48 -12.45
CA ARG A 139 29.53 -6.33 -13.28
C ARG A 139 28.64 -6.10 -14.52
N SER A 140 28.30 -4.88 -14.92
CA SER A 140 29.12 -3.66 -14.89
C SER A 140 28.29 -2.38 -14.90
N VAL A 141 28.85 -1.39 -14.19
CA VAL A 141 28.58 0.05 -14.25
C VAL A 141 28.60 0.57 -15.68
N GLY A 142 27.59 1.36 -16.05
CA GLY A 142 27.50 2.09 -17.31
C GLY A 142 26.81 3.43 -17.12
N ARG A 143 27.55 4.40 -16.60
CA ARG A 143 27.17 5.81 -16.50
C ARG A 143 27.45 6.45 -17.86
N THR A 144 26.41 6.89 -18.58
CA THR A 144 26.60 7.77 -19.74
C THR A 144 25.57 8.89 -19.74
N TYR A 145 26.07 10.10 -19.51
CA TYR A 145 25.40 11.36 -19.81
C TYR A 145 25.21 11.49 -21.32
N GLY A 146 24.02 11.90 -21.75
CA GLY A 146 23.74 12.26 -23.14
C GLY A 146 22.59 13.26 -23.21
N GLN A 147 22.93 14.54 -23.16
CA GLN A 147 22.04 15.62 -23.57
C GLN A 147 21.81 15.55 -25.09
N SER A 148 20.58 15.73 -25.55
CA SER A 148 20.26 16.54 -26.74
C SER A 148 18.77 16.87 -26.77
N SER A 149 18.52 18.19 -26.72
CA SER A 149 17.34 18.93 -27.18
C SER A 149 16.85 18.47 -28.56
N THR A 150 15.57 18.53 -28.94
CA THR A 150 14.81 19.78 -29.17
C THR A 150 13.29 19.53 -29.23
N GLN A 151 12.58 20.64 -29.05
CA GLN A 151 11.13 20.86 -28.98
C GLN A 151 10.33 20.32 -30.18
N SER A 152 9.12 19.84 -29.89
CA SER A 152 7.95 20.20 -30.70
C SER A 152 6.78 20.57 -29.79
N SER A 153 6.51 21.86 -29.76
CA SER A 153 5.37 22.48 -29.12
C SER A 153 4.16 22.34 -30.03
N GLN A 154 3.11 21.65 -29.57
CA GLN A 154 1.75 21.90 -30.01
C GLN A 154 0.87 22.12 -28.79
N ALA A 155 0.53 23.39 -28.60
CA ALA A 155 -0.50 23.82 -27.68
C ALA A 155 -1.85 23.25 -28.12
N ARG A 156 -2.51 22.54 -27.19
CA ARG A 156 -3.98 22.52 -27.14
C ARG A 156 -4.38 22.98 -25.75
N SER A 157 -4.87 24.21 -25.72
CA SER A 157 -5.65 24.79 -24.64
C SER A 157 -6.92 23.96 -24.44
N SER A 158 -6.95 23.20 -23.36
CA SER A 158 -8.18 22.80 -22.69
C SER A 158 -7.90 22.95 -21.21
N SER A 159 -8.70 23.76 -20.52
CA SER A 159 -8.70 23.90 -19.07
C SER A 159 -9.08 22.55 -18.43
N SER A 160 -8.16 21.59 -18.42
CA SER A 160 -8.29 20.38 -17.64
C SER A 160 -7.77 20.73 -16.26
N SER A 161 -8.67 21.02 -15.32
CA SER A 161 -8.35 20.96 -13.90
C SER A 161 -7.57 19.66 -13.66
N GLN A 162 -6.43 19.74 -12.97
CA GLN A 162 -5.72 18.52 -12.59
C GLN A 162 -6.70 17.60 -11.83
N PRO A 163 -6.70 16.29 -12.11
CA PRO A 163 -7.61 15.39 -11.44
C PRO A 163 -7.39 15.42 -9.93
N VAL A 164 -8.48 15.30 -9.17
CA VAL A 164 -8.43 15.30 -7.69
C VAL A 164 -8.14 13.90 -7.16
N ASP A 165 -7.55 13.80 -5.98
CA ASP A 165 -7.28 12.49 -5.35
C ASP A 165 -8.57 11.66 -5.23
N GLY A 166 -8.51 10.41 -5.70
CA GLY A 166 -9.67 9.52 -5.76
C GLY A 166 -10.58 9.73 -6.97
N GLN A 167 -10.31 10.68 -7.86
CA GLN A 167 -11.08 10.86 -9.09
C GLN A 167 -10.94 9.63 -10.00
N THR A 168 -12.06 9.07 -10.44
CA THR A 168 -12.02 7.95 -11.38
C THR A 168 -11.94 8.43 -12.83
N SER A 169 -11.31 7.64 -13.69
CA SER A 169 -11.39 7.81 -15.15
C SER A 169 -12.85 7.71 -15.64
N SER A 170 -13.11 8.18 -16.86
CA SER A 170 -14.46 8.21 -17.45
C SER A 170 -15.10 6.82 -17.59
N ASP A 171 -14.29 5.77 -17.78
CA ASP A 171 -14.71 4.37 -17.81
C ASP A 171 -14.86 3.73 -16.40
N GLY A 172 -14.48 4.47 -15.35
CA GLY A 172 -14.48 4.00 -13.96
C GLY A 172 -13.46 2.91 -13.67
N TYR A 173 -12.52 2.62 -14.57
CA TYR A 173 -11.53 1.57 -14.37
C TYR A 173 -10.37 2.03 -13.47
N TRP A 174 -9.92 3.27 -13.66
CA TRP A 174 -8.79 3.85 -12.96
C TRP A 174 -9.22 4.83 -11.87
N THR A 175 -8.40 4.96 -10.83
CA THR A 175 -8.52 5.95 -9.75
C THR A 175 -7.26 6.81 -9.69
N PHE A 176 -7.38 8.13 -9.67
CA PHE A 176 -6.25 9.04 -9.60
C PHE A 176 -5.68 9.10 -8.18
N SER A 177 -4.35 9.08 -8.05
CA SER A 177 -3.65 9.42 -6.82
C SER A 177 -2.83 10.68 -7.01
N SER A 178 -3.20 11.75 -6.30
CA SER A 178 -2.47 13.02 -6.24
C SER A 178 -1.04 12.85 -5.71
N LYS A 179 -0.83 11.89 -4.79
CA LYS A 179 0.49 11.56 -4.25
C LYS A 179 1.46 11.06 -5.32
N TYR A 180 0.95 10.26 -6.26
CA TYR A 180 1.76 9.65 -7.32
C TYR A 180 1.67 10.39 -8.65
N GLY A 181 0.73 11.33 -8.76
CA GLY A 181 0.45 12.03 -10.01
C GLY A 181 -0.02 11.09 -11.13
N ASP A 182 -0.58 9.92 -10.78
CA ASP A 182 -0.94 8.88 -11.74
C ASP A 182 -2.24 8.16 -11.35
N TYR A 183 -2.85 7.53 -12.34
CA TYR A 183 -4.01 6.69 -12.22
C TYR A 183 -3.60 5.25 -11.87
N TYR A 184 -4.32 4.61 -10.95
CA TYR A 184 -4.09 3.23 -10.56
C TYR A 184 -5.37 2.39 -10.60
N HIS A 185 -5.21 1.08 -10.74
CA HIS A 185 -6.27 0.09 -10.62
C HIS A 185 -5.76 -1.05 -9.74
N VAL A 186 -6.52 -1.45 -8.72
CA VAL A 186 -6.19 -2.62 -7.91
C VAL A 186 -6.91 -3.84 -8.47
N GLY A 187 -6.14 -4.79 -8.99
CA GLY A 187 -6.65 -6.04 -9.53
C GLY A 187 -7.26 -6.94 -8.45
N LYS A 188 -8.01 -7.96 -8.87
CA LYS A 188 -8.61 -8.94 -7.94
C LYS A 188 -7.60 -9.73 -7.12
N ASP A 189 -6.36 -9.81 -7.61
CA ASP A 189 -5.21 -10.42 -6.93
C ASP A 189 -4.53 -9.47 -5.94
N GLY A 190 -5.08 -8.26 -5.75
CA GLY A 190 -4.55 -7.23 -4.86
C GLY A 190 -3.34 -6.48 -5.43
N ARG A 191 -2.97 -6.71 -6.69
CA ARG A 191 -1.88 -5.99 -7.33
C ARG A 191 -2.35 -4.64 -7.85
N THR A 192 -1.59 -3.60 -7.56
CA THR A 192 -1.81 -2.25 -8.10
C THR A 192 -1.14 -2.12 -9.47
N LEU A 193 -1.95 -1.89 -10.50
CA LEU A 193 -1.53 -1.51 -11.83
C LEU A 193 -1.54 0.01 -11.94
N TRP A 194 -0.50 0.59 -12.52
CA TRP A 194 -0.41 2.03 -12.78
C TRP A 194 -0.65 2.33 -14.26
N ALA A 195 -1.41 3.37 -14.57
CA ALA A 195 -1.76 3.73 -15.94
C ALA A 195 -0.51 4.07 -16.77
N SER A 196 0.50 4.70 -16.15
CA SER A 196 1.81 4.93 -16.78
C SER A 196 2.53 3.65 -17.20
N GLN A 197 2.38 2.56 -16.44
CA GLN A 197 3.03 1.27 -16.72
C GLN A 197 2.35 0.51 -17.87
N GLN A 198 1.06 0.79 -18.13
CA GLN A 198 0.31 0.15 -19.21
C GLN A 198 0.54 0.79 -20.59
N ARG A 199 0.97 2.06 -20.64
CA ARG A 199 1.24 2.79 -21.90
C ARG A 199 2.61 2.50 -22.53
N ALA A 200 3.47 1.74 -21.86
CA ALA A 200 4.83 1.40 -22.31
C ALA A 200 4.92 0.07 -23.08
N ARG A 201 3.80 -0.44 -23.63
CA ARG A 201 3.74 -1.64 -24.46
C ARG A 201 3.16 -1.34 -25.83
#